data_AF-A0A081GN15-F1
#
_entry.id   AF-A0A081GN15-F1
#
_cell.length_a   1.000
_cell.length_b   1.000
_cell.length_c   1.000
_cell.angle_alpha   90.00
_cell.angle_beta   90.00
_cell.angle_gamma   90.00
#
_symmetry.space_group_name_H-M   'P 1'
#
loop_
_entity.id
_entity.type
_entity.pdbx_description
1 polymer ?
#
loop_
_entity_poly.entity_id
_entity_poly.type
_entity_poly.pdbx_seq_one_letter_code
_entity_poly.pdbx_strand_id
1 'polypeptide(L)'
;MKRTRHTAEQIIRKLKTAEQLIAQGKTVAEVCRVIEVTQPTYHRWRQQYEGMQAEEARRLTQLEKENARLKKLLAEAELEKAMLKDLAEGNF
;
A
#
# COMPACT_ATOMS: atom_id res chain seq x y z
N MET A 1 15.91 -30.26 -2.68
CA MET A 1 15.89 -28.77 -2.61
C MET A 1 15.04 -28.34 -1.43
N LYS A 2 15.59 -27.52 -0.52
CA LYS A 2 14.83 -26.92 0.60
C LYS A 2 13.79 -25.96 0.01
N ARG A 3 12.50 -26.17 0.29
CA ARG A 3 11.43 -25.25 -0.16
C ARG A 3 11.49 -23.98 0.69
N THR A 4 12.18 -22.95 0.22
CA THR A 4 12.10 -21.61 0.80
C THR A 4 10.78 -20.96 0.40
N ARG A 5 9.89 -20.76 1.37
CA ARG A 5 8.65 -19.98 1.17
C ARG A 5 9.02 -18.50 1.27
N HIS A 6 8.72 -17.75 0.22
CA HIS A 6 8.85 -16.30 0.23
C HIS A 6 7.60 -15.69 0.87
N THR A 7 7.77 -14.66 1.71
CA THR A 7 6.65 -13.86 2.19
C THR A 7 6.11 -12.96 1.09
N ALA A 8 4.87 -12.50 1.21
CA ALA A 8 4.28 -11.54 0.27
C ALA A 8 5.17 -10.29 0.08
N GLU A 9 5.72 -9.76 1.17
CA GLU A 9 6.61 -8.60 1.14
C GLU A 9 7.93 -8.89 0.39
N GLN A 10 8.51 -10.08 0.56
CA GLN A 10 9.70 -10.51 -0.19
C GLN A 10 9.38 -10.66 -1.69
N ILE A 11 8.21 -11.20 -2.03
CA ILE A 11 7.75 -11.33 -3.42
C ILE A 11 7.60 -9.95 -4.06
N ILE A 12 6.90 -9.02 -3.40
CA ILE A 12 6.68 -7.66 -3.88
C ILE A 12 8.02 -6.94 -4.10
N ARG A 13 8.96 -7.04 -3.15
CA ARG A 13 10.31 -6.46 -3.32
C ARG A 13 11.03 -7.02 -4.54
N LYS A 14 11.02 -8.34 -4.72
CA LYS A 14 11.64 -9.00 -5.89
C LYS A 14 10.96 -8.58 -7.20
N LEU A 15 9.63 -8.45 -7.24
CA LEU A 15 8.89 -7.97 -8.42
C LEU A 15 9.23 -6.52 -8.78
N LYS A 16 9.35 -5.63 -7.79
CA LYS A 16 9.77 -4.24 -8.00
C LYS A 16 11.18 -4.15 -8.58
N THR A 17 12.13 -4.94 -8.05
CA THR A 17 13.48 -5.04 -8.63
C THR A 17 13.43 -5.58 -10.07
N ALA A 18 12.56 -6.55 -10.32
CA ALA A 18 12.38 -7.10 -11.66
C ALA A 18 11.89 -6.06 -12.67
N GLU A 19 10.89 -5.27 -12.31
CA GLU A 19 10.36 -4.18 -13.14
C GLU A 19 11.43 -3.12 -13.46
N GLN A 20 12.21 -2.71 -12.46
CA GLN A 20 13.30 -1.75 -12.66
C GLN A 20 14.35 -2.27 -13.66
N LEU A 21 14.72 -3.54 -13.57
CA LEU A 21 15.70 -4.15 -14.47
C LEU A 21 15.14 -4.32 -15.88
N ILE A 22 13.85 -4.65 -16.02
CA ILE A 22 13.17 -4.70 -17.32
C ILE A 22 13.12 -3.30 -17.95
N ALA A 23 12.84 -2.26 -17.17
CA ALA A 23 12.85 -0.87 -17.65
C ALA A 23 14.24 -0.41 -18.11
N GLN A 24 15.31 -1.01 -17.58
CA GLN A 24 16.69 -0.81 -18.04
C GLN A 24 17.05 -1.64 -19.28
N GLY A 25 16.09 -2.39 -19.85
CA GLY A 25 16.27 -3.18 -21.06
C GLY A 25 16.70 -4.64 -20.83
N LYS A 26 16.74 -5.14 -19.57
CA LYS A 26 17.07 -6.54 -19.31
C LYS A 26 15.92 -7.48 -19.69
N THR A 27 16.27 -8.65 -20.16
CA THR A 27 15.30 -9.70 -20.50
C THR A 27 14.72 -10.35 -19.23
N VAL A 28 13.51 -10.91 -19.34
CA VAL A 28 12.86 -11.65 -18.25
C VAL A 28 13.75 -12.79 -17.74
N ALA A 29 14.51 -13.44 -18.62
CA ALA A 29 15.41 -14.54 -18.25
C ALA A 29 16.56 -14.07 -17.36
N GLU A 30 17.18 -12.93 -17.69
CA GLU A 30 18.25 -12.33 -16.88
C GLU A 30 17.74 -11.85 -15.53
N VAL A 31 16.57 -11.21 -15.54
CA VAL A 31 15.93 -10.72 -14.32
C VAL A 31 15.56 -11.86 -13.37
N CYS A 32 15.03 -12.96 -13.89
CA CYS A 32 14.74 -14.15 -13.10
C CYS A 32 16.01 -14.72 -12.42
N ARG A 33 17.16 -14.67 -13.09
CA ARG A 33 18.45 -15.05 -12.48
C ARG A 33 18.83 -14.10 -11.35
N VAL A 34 18.70 -12.79 -11.56
CA VAL A 34 19.05 -11.76 -10.55
C VAL A 34 18.18 -11.86 -9.30
N ILE A 35 16.87 -12.10 -9.46
CA ILE A 35 15.96 -12.25 -8.32
C ILE A 35 15.90 -13.69 -7.80
N GLU A 36 16.72 -14.59 -8.33
CA GLU A 36 16.86 -16.00 -7.91
C GLU A 36 15.56 -16.80 -7.95
N VAL A 37 14.76 -16.61 -9.01
CA VAL A 37 13.52 -17.38 -9.23
C VAL A 37 13.45 -17.94 -10.64
N THR A 38 12.59 -18.94 -10.83
CA THR A 38 12.32 -19.46 -12.17
C THR A 38 11.31 -18.57 -12.90
N GLN A 39 11.39 -18.52 -14.24
CA GLN A 39 10.43 -17.74 -15.05
C GLN A 39 8.96 -18.10 -14.78
N PRO A 40 8.58 -19.38 -14.62
CA PRO A 40 7.20 -19.72 -14.25
C PRO A 40 6.77 -19.17 -12.90
N THR A 41 7.69 -19.11 -11.92
CA THR A 41 7.43 -18.52 -10.61
C THR A 41 7.24 -17.02 -10.73
N TYR A 42 8.10 -16.36 -11.50
CA TYR A 42 7.99 -14.93 -11.79
C TYR A 42 6.65 -14.56 -12.41
N HIS A 43 6.21 -15.28 -13.46
CA HIS A 43 4.92 -15.01 -14.11
C HIS A 43 3.73 -15.21 -13.16
N ARG A 44 3.75 -16.27 -12.34
CA ARG A 44 2.71 -16.51 -11.34
C ARG A 44 2.66 -15.39 -10.29
N TRP A 45 3.82 -14.99 -9.79
CA TRP A 45 3.91 -13.88 -8.84
C TRP A 45 3.43 -12.57 -9.46
N ARG A 46 3.80 -12.28 -10.71
CA ARG A 46 3.33 -11.10 -11.40
C ARG A 46 1.81 -11.10 -11.49
N GLN A 47 1.19 -12.19 -11.95
CA GLN A 47 -0.28 -12.31 -12.01
C GLN A 47 -0.96 -12.13 -10.64
N GLN A 48 -0.37 -12.68 -9.57
CA GLN A 48 -0.98 -12.65 -8.24
C GLN A 48 -0.79 -11.32 -7.50
N TYR A 49 0.37 -10.66 -7.66
CA TYR A 49 0.76 -9.52 -6.82
C TYR A 49 0.73 -8.18 -7.55
N GLU A 50 0.84 -8.14 -8.88
CA GLU A 50 0.75 -6.88 -9.66
C GLU A 50 -0.63 -6.23 -9.51
N GLY A 51 -1.71 -7.03 -9.55
CA GLY A 51 -3.07 -6.55 -9.28
C GLY A 51 -3.31 -6.16 -7.82
N MET A 52 -2.67 -6.88 -6.89
CA MET A 52 -2.79 -6.62 -5.44
C MET A 52 -2.17 -5.27 -5.06
N GLN A 53 -1.02 -4.90 -5.63
CA GLN A 53 -0.38 -3.61 -5.37
C GLN A 53 -1.25 -2.42 -5.81
N ALA A 54 -1.91 -2.53 -6.97
CA ALA A 54 -2.81 -1.50 -7.46
C ALA A 54 -4.06 -1.35 -6.56
N GLU A 55 -4.61 -2.47 -6.08
CA GLU A 55 -5.75 -2.46 -5.15
C GLU A 55 -5.36 -1.89 -3.78
N GLU A 56 -4.20 -2.27 -3.25
CA GLU A 56 -3.71 -1.82 -1.95
C GLU A 56 -3.40 -0.30 -1.96
N ALA A 57 -2.84 0.21 -3.06
CA ALA A 57 -2.65 1.66 -3.26
C ALA A 57 -3.98 2.44 -3.33
N ARG A 58 -4.99 1.88 -4.00
CA ARG A 58 -6.35 2.47 -4.04
C ARG A 58 -6.98 2.48 -2.65
N ARG A 59 -6.88 1.38 -1.91
CA ARG A 59 -7.39 1.25 -0.54
C ARG A 59 -6.71 2.24 0.40
N LEU A 60 -5.39 2.40 0.30
CA LEU A 60 -4.64 3.38 1.08
C LEU A 60 -5.16 4.80 0.81
N THR A 61 -5.28 5.19 -0.46
CA THR A 61 -5.81 6.51 -0.85
C THR A 61 -7.22 6.76 -0.30
N GLN A 62 -8.07 5.73 -0.32
CA GLN A 62 -9.43 5.82 0.22
C GLN A 62 -9.43 5.98 1.76
N LEU A 63 -8.57 5.24 2.46
CA LEU A 63 -8.41 5.35 3.91
C LEU A 63 -7.86 6.72 4.31
N GLU A 64 -6.91 7.27 3.56
CA GLU A 64 -6.38 8.62 3.80
C GLU A 64 -7.45 9.70 3.64
N LYS A 65 -8.27 9.60 2.58
CA LYS A 65 -9.41 10.51 2.36
C LYS A 65 -10.44 10.42 3.49
N GLU A 66 -10.80 9.21 3.89
CA GLU A 66 -11.75 9.00 4.98
C GLU A 66 -11.18 9.51 6.31
N ASN A 67 -9.90 9.26 6.59
CA ASN A 67 -9.25 9.78 7.78
C ASN A 67 -9.25 11.31 7.82
N ALA A 68 -8.98 11.97 6.69
CA ALA A 68 -9.06 13.43 6.58
C ALA A 68 -10.49 13.95 6.83
N ARG A 69 -11.49 13.28 6.28
CA ARG A 69 -12.90 13.60 6.50
C ARG A 69 -13.29 13.45 7.97
N LEU A 70 -12.94 12.32 8.59
CA LEU A 70 -13.24 12.03 9.99
C LEU A 70 -12.57 13.03 10.93
N LYS A 71 -11.31 13.42 10.66
CA LYS A 71 -10.60 14.46 11.42
C LYS A 71 -11.32 15.81 11.36
N LYS A 72 -11.81 16.20 10.17
CA LYS A 72 -12.58 17.44 10.01
C LYS A 72 -13.88 17.41 10.82
N LEU A 73 -14.66 16.33 10.68
CA LEU A 73 -15.91 16.17 11.43
C LEU A 73 -15.69 16.18 12.95
N LEU A 74 -14.61 15.53 13.42
CA LEU A 74 -14.25 15.54 14.83
C LEU A 74 -13.90 16.95 15.32
N ALA A 75 -13.12 17.72 14.54
CA ALA A 75 -12.78 19.08 14.90
C ALA A 75 -14.01 20.01 14.96
N GLU A 76 -14.94 19.88 14.02
CA GLU A 76 -16.20 20.61 14.01
C GLU A 76 -17.06 20.28 15.24
N ALA A 77 -17.19 18.98 15.56
CA ALA A 77 -17.96 18.52 16.72
C ALA A 77 -17.35 18.97 18.06
N GLU A 78 -16.02 18.94 18.21
CA GLU A 78 -15.36 19.41 19.43
C GLU A 78 -15.48 20.94 19.57
N LEU A 79 -15.49 21.70 18.48
CA LEU A 79 -15.71 23.14 18.49
C LEU A 79 -17.15 23.48 18.91
N GLU A 80 -18.15 22.79 18.36
CA GLU A 80 -19.56 22.97 18.76
C GLU A 80 -19.76 22.64 20.25
N LYS A 81 -19.16 21.54 20.70
CA LYS A 81 -19.19 21.13 22.10
C LYS A 81 -18.52 22.14 23.03
N ALA A 82 -17.42 22.76 22.61
CA ALA A 82 -16.78 23.82 23.38
C ALA A 82 -17.69 25.05 23.51
N MET A 83 -18.28 25.50 22.39
CA MET A 83 -19.24 26.61 22.39
C MET A 83 -20.43 26.34 23.32
N LEU A 84 -21.01 25.14 23.25
CA LEU A 84 -22.14 24.77 24.10
C LEU A 84 -21.77 24.74 25.60
N LYS A 85 -20.54 24.35 25.94
CA LYS A 85 -20.04 24.41 27.32
C LYS A 85 -19.86 25.83 27.80
N ASP A 86 -19.21 26.69 26.99
CA ASP A 86 -19.02 28.10 27.32
C ASP A 86 -20.38 28.80 27.55
N LEU A 87 -21.38 28.45 26.71
CA LEU A 87 -22.76 28.93 26.84
C LEU A 87 -23.41 28.48 28.16
N ALA A 88 -23.20 27.22 28.55
CA ALA A 88 -23.76 26.67 29.78
C ALA A 88 -23.08 27.20 31.05
N GLU A 89 -21.80 27.58 30.95
CA GLU A 89 -21.02 28.16 32.07
C GLU A 89 -21.30 29.66 32.26
N GLY A 90 -21.99 30.32 31.32
CA GLY A 90 -22.45 31.70 31.47
C GLY A 90 -21.35 32.75 31.32
N ASN A 91 -20.24 32.42 30.67
CA ASN A 91 -19.10 33.31 30.44
C ASN A 91 -19.36 34.26 29.25
N PHE A 92 -20.30 35.20 29.40
CA PHE A 92 -20.54 36.31 28.46
C PHE A 92 -20.43 37.67 29.14
#